data_AF-A0A809QPM6-F1
#
_entry.id   AF-A0A809QPM6-F1
#
_cell.length_a   1.000
_cell.length_b   1.000
_cell.length_c   1.000
_cell.angle_alpha   90.00
_cell.angle_beta   90.00
_cell.angle_gamma   90.00
#
_symmetry.space_group_name_H-M   'P 1'
#
loop_
_entity.id
_entity.type
_entity.pdbx_description
1 polymer ?
#
loop_
_entity_poly.entity_id
_entity_poly.type
_entity_poly.pdbx_seq_one_letter_code
_entity_poly.pdbx_strand_id
1 'polypeptide(L)' 'MDTELKLSRLTSWVLEADQRGLTYGFRLAQTQYPPTTGPEHCEACLRALALYEIPAP' A
#
# COMPACT_ATOMS: atom_id res chain seq x y z
N MET A 1 -3.42 18.01 7.14
CA MET A 1 -2.55 16.81 7.08
C MET A 1 -2.68 16.23 5.69
N ASP A 2 -1.66 16.48 4.90
CA ASP A 2 -1.57 16.32 3.46
C ASP A 2 -1.68 14.84 3.08
N THR A 3 -2.69 14.52 2.28
CA THR A 3 -2.99 13.15 1.85
C THR A 3 -1.81 12.55 1.08
N GLU A 4 -1.17 13.35 0.22
CA GLU A 4 0.05 13.00 -0.52
C GLU A 4 1.20 12.55 0.39
N LEU A 5 1.38 13.21 1.54
CA LEU A 5 2.43 12.85 2.50
C LEU A 5 2.14 11.50 3.16
N LYS A 6 0.87 11.23 3.47
CA LYS A 6 0.43 9.92 3.98
C LYS A 6 0.66 8.81 2.95
N LEU A 7 0.28 9.04 1.70
CA LEU A 7 0.47 8.08 0.61
C LEU A 7 1.96 7.81 0.36
N SER A 8 2.79 8.86 0.35
CA SER A 8 4.24 8.72 0.19
C SER A 8 4.84 7.85 1.29
N ARG A 9 4.45 8.08 2.55
CA ARG A 9 4.93 7.29 3.69
C ARG A 9 4.49 5.83 3.62
N LEU A 10 3.23 5.58 3.25
CA LEU A 10 2.70 4.22 3.08
C LEU A 10 3.43 3.47 1.96
N THR A 11 3.70 4.15 0.84
CA THR A 11 4.46 3.59 -0.29
C THR A 11 5.86 3.15 0.16
N SER A 12 6.57 4.01 0.90
CA SER A 12 7.89 3.66 1.44
C SER A 12 7.85 2.45 2.38
N TRP A 13 6.82 2.32 3.22
CA TRP A 13 6.69 1.17 4.11
C TRP A 13 6.40 -0.14 3.37
N VAL A 14 5.56 -0.10 2.34
CA VAL A 14 5.28 -1.28 1.49
C VAL A 14 6.56 -1.75 0.80
N LEU A 15 7.32 -0.83 0.20
CA LEU A 15 8.58 -1.12 -0.48
C LEU A 15 9.65 -1.64 0.48
N GLU A 16 9.75 -1.08 1.69
CA GLU A 16 10.72 -1.55 2.69
C GLU A 16 10.35 -2.94 3.20
N ALA A 17 9.07 -3.19 3.46
CA ALA A 17 8.62 -4.48 3.95
C ALA A 17 8.76 -5.59 2.90
N ASP A 18 8.53 -5.28 1.62
CA ASP A 18 8.81 -6.16 0.48
C ASP A 18 10.31 -6.48 0.35
N GLN A 19 11.18 -5.45 0.39
CA GLN A 19 12.64 -5.64 0.36
C GLN A 19 13.15 -6.50 1.53
N ARG A 20 12.47 -6.44 2.68
CA ARG A 20 12.82 -7.23 3.86
C ARG A 20 12.16 -8.61 3.88
N GLY A 21 11.29 -8.92 2.93
CA GLY A 21 10.54 -10.19 2.86
C GLY A 21 9.63 -10.42 4.07
N LEU A 22 9.13 -9.36 4.70
CA LEU A 22 8.33 -9.44 5.91
C LEU A 22 6.86 -9.68 5.57
N THR A 23 6.15 -10.39 6.46
CA THR A 23 4.68 -10.47 6.41
C THR A 23 4.10 -9.18 6.98
N TYR A 24 3.45 -8.38 6.15
CA TYR A 24 2.80 -7.14 6.56
C TYR A 24 1.38 -7.07 6.05
N GLY A 25 0.50 -6.41 6.81
CA GLY A 25 -0.86 -6.09 6.38
C GLY A 25 -0.94 -4.63 5.99
N PHE A 26 -1.73 -4.31 4.97
CA PHE A 26 -1.88 -2.96 4.46
C PHE A 26 -3.30 -2.46 4.67
N ARG A 27 -3.45 -1.22 5.13
CA ARG A 27 -4.76 -0.58 5.29
C ARG A 27 -4.71 0.85 4.78
N LEU A 28 -5.60 1.16 3.84
CA LEU A 28 -5.75 2.47 3.24
C LEU A 28 -7.24 2.82 3.14
N ALA A 29 -7.68 3.77 3.96
CA ALA A 29 -9.08 4.15 4.10
C ALA A 29 -10.02 2.94 4.26
N GLN A 30 -10.74 2.57 3.20
CA GLN A 30 -11.70 1.46 3.14
C GLN A 30 -11.12 0.17 2.55
N THR A 31 -9.92 0.23 1.99
CA THR A 31 -9.19 -0.95 1.48
C THR A 31 -8.33 -1.54 2.58
N GLN A 32 -8.49 -2.83 2.84
CA GLN A 32 -7.66 -3.57 3.78
C GLN A 32 -7.17 -4.86 3.13
N TYR A 33 -5.85 -5.05 3.11
CA TYR A 33 -5.22 -6.30 2.75
C TYR A 33 -4.76 -7.03 4.01
N PRO A 34 -5.05 -8.32 4.14
CA PRO A 34 -4.59 -9.13 5.25
C PRO A 34 -3.05 -9.24 5.23
N PRO A 35 -2.42 -9.58 6.37
CA PRO A 35 -0.99 -9.78 6.44
C PRO A 35 -0.56 -10.92 5.54
N THR A 36 0.19 -10.59 4.48
CA THR A 36 0.71 -11.57 3.53
C THR A 36 2.11 -11.16 3.08
N THR A 37 2.76 -12.02 2.32
CA THR A 37 4.12 -11.84 1.80
C THR A 37 4.16 -12.02 0.30
N GLY A 38 5.19 -11.45 -0.32
CA GLY A 38 5.52 -11.68 -1.73
C GLY A 38 5.18 -10.50 -2.65
N PRO A 39 5.68 -10.56 -3.90
CA PRO A 39 5.61 -9.46 -4.85
C PRO A 39 4.18 -9.13 -5.27
N GLU A 40 3.28 -10.12 -5.31
CA GLU A 40 1.86 -9.91 -5.61
C GLU A 40 1.18 -9.01 -4.57
N HIS A 41 1.60 -9.12 -3.30
CA HIS A 41 1.09 -8.27 -2.24
C HIS A 41 1.58 -6.84 -2.35
N CYS A 42 2.89 -6.67 -2.61
CA CYS A 42 3.50 -5.37 -2.84
C CYS A 42 2.80 -4.64 -3.99
N GLU A 43 2.62 -5.33 -5.12
CA GLU A 43 1.91 -4.77 -6.29
C GLU A 43 0.46 -4.38 -5.95
N ALA A 44 -0.30 -5.25 -5.26
CA ALA A 44 -1.66 -4.94 -4.86
C ALA A 44 -1.76 -3.70 -3.96
N CYS A 45 -0.83 -3.56 -3.00
CA CYS A 45 -0.76 -2.39 -2.11
C CYS A 45 -0.41 -1.11 -2.87
N LEU A 46 0.61 -1.17 -3.75
CA LEU A 46 1.01 -0.05 -4.59
C LEU A 46 -0.11 0.37 -5.56
N ARG A 47 -0.83 -0.59 -6.13
CA ARG A 47 -1.98 -0.32 -6.99
C ARG A 47 -3.11 0.35 -6.22
N ALA A 48 -3.39 -0.07 -4.99
CA ALA A 48 -4.39 0.59 -4.14
C ALA A 48 -3.99 2.02 -3.80
N LEU A 49 -2.70 2.26 -3.54
CA LEU A 49 -2.14 3.60 -3.33
C LEU A 49 -2.27 4.48 -4.58
N ALA A 50 -2.00 3.94 -5.76
CA ALA A 50 -2.12 4.66 -7.03
C ALA A 50 -3.57 4.95 -7.42
N LEU A 51 -4.50 4.05 -7.09
CA LEU A 51 -5.95 4.23 -7.33
C LEU A 51 -6.63 5.08 -6.25
N TYR A 52 -5.93 5.43 -5.19
CA TYR A 52 -6.46 6.28 -4.13
C TYR A 52 -6.74 7.68 -4.70
N GLU A 53 -7.96 8.18 -4.50
CA GLU A 53 -8.46 9.45 -5.07
C GLU A 53 -8.65 9.48 -6.60
N ILE A 54 -8.54 8.35 -7.30
CA ILE A 54 -9.02 8.24 -8.69
C ILE A 54 -10.51 7.86 -8.63
N PRO A 55 -11.45 8.79 -8.90
CA PRO A 55 -12.83 8.39 -9.11
C PRO A 55 -12.89 7.48 -10.34
N ALA A 56 -13.47 6.29 -10.19
CA ALA A 56 -13.76 5.44 -11.34
C ALA A 56 -14.66 6.21 -12.33
N PRO A 57 -14.37 6.16 -13.65
CA PRO A 57 -15.15 6.86 -14.68
C PRO A 57 -16.58 6.32 -14.81
#